data_AF-A0ABC8Z5T0-F1
#
_entry.id   AF-A0ABC8Z5T0-F1
#
_cell.length_a   1.000
_cell.length_b   1.000
_cell.length_c   1.000
_cell.angle_alpha   90.00
_cell.angle_beta   90.00
_cell.angle_gamma   90.00
#
_symmetry.space_group_name_H-M   'P 1'
#
loop_
_entity.id
_entity.type
_entity.pdbx_description
1 polymer ?
#
loop_
_entity_poly.entity_id
_entity_poly.type
_entity_poly.pdbx_seq_one_letter_code
_entity_poly.pdbx_strand_id
1 'polypeptide(L)'
;MDAGGNSLPSPSCPDGRKRRVCYYYDRGIAGVDYGEDHVMVPRRVDMAHALIRSYGLLGDMSRLRTRPATYDDIAAFHDRGYADLLGSLTPEAFAAGGEAELTARSFNVGEPSKPEDPRTIDNPPIAGLWDYCCRYAGGSIAAARALAAGGYDIAINWSGGMHHACRDKASGFCYVNDIVLAIRELLAAFARVVYVDIDVHHGDGVETAFVDSGRVMTVSFHQRTNNDFFPKGRGNLADVGVGEGVYRAVNVPLYAGMDDEGYYGLFQPIMEKVMEVFKPEAIVMQCGGDSLSGDRLGRLNLSIAGHARCVRFVRSFDVPLLLLGGGGYTINHVAACWCYETAVAIGKEIDDDIPQHCYDSYYQSQDYKLHYTVKKNLKNDNTNHHVTQTKNTVLRNLDKLAAAPSVGLDVPAGGSIDAKALFCRRPPREDADPMERLHRRCGELDERGFFTELGKRQLELANKQDQEDGGQQTYHDWSEPVKKHRSEKLYFNY
;
A
#
# COMPACT_ATOMS: atom_id res chain seq x y z
N MET A 1 -34.40 -3.67 7.37
CA MET A 1 -35.31 -3.27 6.28
C MET A 1 -34.44 -3.05 5.06
N ASP A 2 -34.63 -3.94 4.07
CA ASP A 2 -34.11 -4.01 2.70
C ASP A 2 -32.77 -3.33 2.36
N ALA A 3 -31.72 -4.15 2.22
CA ALA A 3 -30.46 -3.78 1.57
C ALA A 3 -30.14 -4.68 0.34
N GLY A 4 -31.16 -5.33 -0.23
CA GLY A 4 -31.03 -6.17 -1.43
C GLY A 4 -31.25 -5.38 -2.71
N GLY A 5 -30.45 -4.34 -2.94
CA GLY A 5 -30.44 -3.65 -4.23
C GLY A 5 -29.52 -4.39 -5.19
N ASN A 6 -30.07 -5.22 -6.07
CA ASN A 6 -29.33 -5.72 -7.23
C ASN A 6 -29.00 -4.52 -8.13
N SER A 7 -27.72 -4.29 -8.37
CA SER A 7 -27.27 -3.39 -9.44
C SER A 7 -27.17 -4.21 -10.73
N LEU A 8 -27.36 -3.57 -11.88
CA LEU A 8 -27.06 -4.25 -13.14
C LEU A 8 -25.57 -4.63 -13.16
N PRO A 9 -25.21 -5.84 -13.65
CA PRO A 9 -23.83 -6.20 -13.86
C PRO A 9 -23.12 -5.13 -14.70
N SER A 10 -21.98 -4.65 -14.23
CA SER A 10 -21.10 -3.73 -14.96
C SER A 10 -19.73 -4.38 -15.17
N PRO A 11 -18.87 -3.84 -16.06
CA PRO A 11 -17.51 -4.34 -16.16
C PRO A 11 -16.75 -4.28 -14.82
N SER A 12 -17.12 -3.39 -13.89
CA SER A 12 -16.54 -3.22 -12.53
C SER A 12 -17.23 -4.06 -11.47
N CYS A 13 -18.47 -4.49 -11.73
CA CYS A 13 -19.35 -5.19 -10.80
C CYS A 13 -20.06 -6.35 -11.52
N PRO A 14 -19.34 -7.40 -11.96
CA PRO A 14 -19.96 -8.51 -12.69
C PRO A 14 -20.90 -9.36 -11.82
N ASP A 15 -20.77 -9.28 -10.49
CA ASP A 15 -21.63 -10.00 -9.53
C ASP A 15 -23.02 -9.34 -9.33
N GLY A 16 -23.24 -8.12 -9.87
CA GLY A 16 -24.52 -7.41 -9.79
C GLY A 16 -24.95 -7.03 -8.37
N ARG A 17 -24.03 -7.10 -7.38
CA ARG A 17 -24.35 -6.87 -5.98
C ARG A 17 -23.70 -5.59 -5.46
N LYS A 18 -24.52 -4.68 -4.92
CA LYS A 18 -24.01 -3.51 -4.21
C LYS A 18 -23.37 -3.96 -2.88
N ARG A 19 -22.12 -3.54 -2.63
CA ARG A 19 -21.37 -3.84 -1.40
C ARG A 19 -21.39 -2.62 -0.48
N ARG A 20 -21.53 -2.84 0.83
CA ARG A 20 -21.30 -1.80 1.84
C ARG A 20 -19.80 -1.64 2.02
N VAL A 21 -19.25 -0.59 1.41
CA VAL A 21 -17.82 -0.29 1.48
C VAL A 21 -17.54 0.70 2.60
N CYS A 22 -16.51 0.45 3.40
CA CYS A 22 -15.91 1.46 4.25
C CYS A 22 -14.46 1.75 3.87
N TYR A 23 -14.04 2.99 4.11
CA TYR A 23 -12.75 3.51 3.68
C TYR A 23 -12.10 4.29 4.81
N TYR A 24 -10.84 3.95 5.09
CA TYR A 24 -9.99 4.59 6.08
C TYR A 24 -8.94 5.44 5.39
N TYR A 25 -8.79 6.65 5.90
CA TYR A 25 -7.74 7.56 5.49
C TYR A 25 -7.41 8.52 6.63
N ASP A 26 -6.12 8.65 6.91
CA ASP A 26 -5.57 9.59 7.86
C ASP A 26 -4.54 10.47 7.13
N ARG A 27 -4.79 11.77 7.10
CA ARG A 27 -3.93 12.75 6.40
C ARG A 27 -2.52 12.83 7.00
N GLY A 28 -2.34 12.45 8.26
CA GLY A 28 -1.03 12.41 8.93
C GLY A 28 -0.02 11.49 8.25
N ILE A 29 -0.48 10.51 7.46
CA ILE A 29 0.37 9.64 6.66
C ILE A 29 1.15 10.42 5.57
N ALA A 30 0.55 11.47 5.01
CA ALA A 30 1.09 12.17 3.84
C ALA A 30 2.35 13.02 4.11
N GLY A 31 2.52 13.44 5.36
CA GLY A 31 3.60 14.31 5.80
C GLY A 31 4.88 13.57 6.21
N VAL A 32 4.86 12.24 6.17
CA VAL A 32 6.01 11.42 6.56
C VAL A 32 7.05 11.43 5.45
N ASP A 33 8.29 11.73 5.84
CA ASP A 33 9.46 11.74 4.97
C ASP A 33 10.42 10.61 5.37
N TYR A 34 10.71 9.71 4.43
CA TYR A 34 11.68 8.63 4.61
C TYR A 34 13.13 9.09 4.34
N GLY A 35 13.33 10.31 3.82
CA GLY A 35 14.63 10.86 3.44
C GLY A 35 14.72 11.17 1.95
N GLU A 36 15.65 12.07 1.60
CA GLU A 36 15.74 12.73 0.29
C GLU A 36 15.80 11.78 -0.92
N ASP A 37 16.48 10.64 -0.79
CA ASP A 37 16.64 9.66 -1.87
C ASP A 37 15.81 8.38 -1.68
N HIS A 38 14.97 8.32 -0.65
CA HIS A 38 14.24 7.12 -0.32
C HIS A 38 13.04 6.90 -1.25
N VAL A 39 12.87 5.68 -1.75
CA VAL A 39 11.85 5.34 -2.74
C VAL A 39 10.43 5.24 -2.17
N MET A 40 10.29 4.89 -0.89
CA MET A 40 9.01 4.96 -0.17
C MET A 40 8.61 6.42 0.04
N VAL A 41 7.51 6.82 -0.61
CA VAL A 41 6.93 8.16 -0.50
C VAL A 41 5.48 8.03 -0.02
N PRO A 42 5.21 8.14 1.30
CA PRO A 42 3.87 7.99 1.89
C PRO A 42 2.79 8.91 1.28
N ARG A 43 3.19 10.05 0.70
CA ARG A 43 2.31 10.99 -0.01
C ARG A 43 1.46 10.36 -1.12
N ARG A 44 1.88 9.21 -1.68
CA ARG A 44 1.08 8.45 -2.65
C ARG A 44 -0.31 8.07 -2.14
N VAL A 45 -0.47 7.88 -0.82
CA VAL A 45 -1.78 7.62 -0.18
C VAL A 45 -2.70 8.84 -0.28
N ASP A 46 -2.15 10.05 -0.10
CA ASP A 46 -2.91 11.30 -0.22
C ASP A 46 -3.27 11.61 -1.67
N MET A 47 -2.36 11.29 -2.60
CA MET A 47 -2.65 11.35 -4.04
C MET A 47 -3.81 10.41 -4.42
N ALA A 48 -3.81 9.17 -3.93
CA ALA A 48 -4.91 8.24 -4.12
C ALA A 48 -6.22 8.79 -3.52
N HIS A 49 -6.17 9.33 -2.30
CA HIS A 49 -7.33 9.97 -1.66
C HIS A 49 -7.88 11.15 -2.48
N ALA A 50 -7.00 11.99 -3.03
CA ALA A 50 -7.38 13.12 -3.87
C ALA A 50 -8.09 12.67 -5.15
N LEU A 51 -7.59 11.63 -5.82
CA LEU A 51 -8.27 11.03 -6.98
C LEU A 51 -9.63 10.45 -6.60
N ILE A 52 -9.70 9.62 -5.56
CA ILE A 52 -10.95 9.03 -5.05
C ILE A 52 -12.00 10.12 -4.77
N ARG A 53 -11.58 11.24 -4.16
CA ARG A 53 -12.43 12.40 -3.92
C ARG A 53 -12.89 13.05 -5.23
N SER A 54 -11.98 13.30 -6.16
CA SER A 54 -12.26 14.00 -7.41
C SER A 54 -13.15 13.22 -8.37
N TYR A 55 -13.08 11.89 -8.36
CA TYR A 55 -14.04 11.01 -9.04
C TYR A 55 -15.39 10.87 -8.30
N GLY A 56 -15.55 11.52 -7.13
CA GLY A 56 -16.78 11.49 -6.35
C GLY A 56 -17.05 10.17 -5.61
N LEU A 57 -16.06 9.28 -5.53
CA LEU A 57 -16.22 7.93 -4.96
C LEU A 57 -16.46 7.94 -3.45
N LEU A 58 -16.00 8.98 -2.74
CA LEU A 58 -16.24 9.14 -1.29
C LEU A 58 -17.73 9.17 -0.92
N GLY A 59 -18.61 9.57 -1.86
CA GLY A 59 -20.06 9.59 -1.64
C GLY A 59 -20.71 8.20 -1.67
N ASP A 60 -20.03 7.22 -2.26
CA ASP A 60 -20.53 5.86 -2.47
C ASP A 60 -20.04 4.87 -1.38
N MET A 61 -19.32 5.36 -0.36
CA MET A 61 -18.76 4.56 0.73
C MET A 61 -18.78 5.28 2.08
N SER A 62 -18.71 4.52 3.17
CA SER A 62 -18.62 5.08 4.51
C SER A 62 -17.18 5.39 4.88
N ARG A 63 -16.89 6.67 5.13
CA ARG A 63 -15.58 7.10 5.63
C ARG A 63 -15.48 6.80 7.12
N LEU A 64 -14.52 5.98 7.50
CA LEU A 64 -14.25 5.68 8.90
C LEU A 64 -13.01 6.44 9.34
N ARG A 65 -13.15 7.20 10.44
CA ARG A 65 -12.03 7.77 11.18
C ARG A 65 -11.84 6.91 12.41
N THR A 66 -10.62 6.43 12.64
CA THR A 66 -10.28 5.62 13.82
C THR A 66 -9.19 6.31 14.62
N ARG A 67 -9.08 5.95 15.90
CA ARG A 67 -7.89 6.24 16.68
C ARG A 67 -6.68 5.53 16.06
N PRO A 68 -5.48 6.12 16.14
CA PRO A 68 -4.24 5.37 15.94
C PRO A 68 -4.20 4.10 16.82
N ALA A 69 -3.46 3.09 16.37
CA ALA A 69 -3.18 1.90 17.17
C ALA A 69 -2.53 2.30 18.49
N THR A 70 -2.92 1.62 19.57
CA THR A 70 -2.26 1.79 20.87
C THR A 70 -0.99 0.93 20.89
N TYR A 71 -0.13 1.18 21.87
CA TYR A 71 1.00 0.31 22.15
C TYR A 71 0.58 -1.16 22.30
N ASP A 72 -0.50 -1.45 23.04
CA ASP A 72 -0.98 -2.81 23.24
C ASP A 72 -1.53 -3.44 21.94
N ASP A 73 -2.14 -2.64 21.06
CA ASP A 73 -2.53 -3.11 19.73
C ASP A 73 -1.29 -3.56 18.93
N ILE A 74 -0.19 -2.79 18.94
CA ILE A 74 1.08 -3.14 18.26
C ILE A 74 1.75 -4.36 18.90
N ALA A 75 1.87 -4.35 20.23
CA ALA A 75 2.50 -5.41 21.03
C ALA A 75 1.68 -6.72 21.07
N ALA A 76 0.47 -6.73 20.49
CA ALA A 76 -0.28 -7.97 20.30
C ALA A 76 0.50 -8.97 19.43
N PHE A 77 1.22 -8.47 18.42
CA PHE A 77 2.11 -9.28 17.58
C PHE A 77 3.58 -8.99 17.85
N HIS A 78 3.97 -7.71 17.82
CA HIS A 78 5.37 -7.32 17.87
C HIS A 78 5.99 -7.55 19.25
N ASP A 79 7.30 -7.77 19.26
CA ASP A 79 8.07 -7.81 20.49
C ASP A 79 7.96 -6.47 21.24
N ARG A 80 7.85 -6.51 22.57
CA ARG A 80 7.70 -5.29 23.39
C ARG A 80 8.95 -4.42 23.34
N GLY A 81 10.14 -5.01 23.35
CA GLY A 81 11.39 -4.25 23.22
C GLY A 81 11.52 -3.58 21.85
N TYR A 82 11.02 -4.25 20.80
CA TYR A 82 10.94 -3.64 19.47
C TYR A 82 9.92 -2.49 19.42
N ALA A 83 8.72 -2.66 20.00
CA ALA A 83 7.73 -1.59 20.08
C ALA A 83 8.21 -0.39 20.92
N ASP A 84 8.92 -0.64 22.02
CA ASP A 84 9.54 0.39 22.86
C ASP A 84 10.60 1.20 22.09
N LEU A 85 11.44 0.52 21.29
CA LEU A 85 12.35 1.19 20.36
C LEU A 85 11.57 2.09 19.40
N LEU A 86 10.60 1.55 18.65
CA LEU A 86 9.85 2.36 17.67
C LEU A 86 9.17 3.58 18.32
N GLY A 87 8.71 3.44 19.57
CA GLY A 87 8.06 4.50 20.35
C GLY A 87 9.00 5.60 20.85
N SER A 88 10.29 5.32 21.01
CA SER A 88 11.27 6.25 21.58
C SER A 88 12.33 6.73 20.59
N LEU A 89 12.53 6.02 19.49
CA LEU A 89 13.54 6.34 18.48
C LEU A 89 13.19 7.64 17.76
N THR A 90 14.17 8.54 17.70
CA THR A 90 14.11 9.78 16.92
C THR A 90 15.35 9.85 16.00
N PRO A 91 15.28 10.58 14.87
CA PRO A 91 16.45 10.80 14.03
C PRO A 91 17.63 11.39 14.82
N GLU A 92 17.36 12.31 15.75
CA GLU A 92 18.37 12.95 16.59
C GLU A 92 19.02 11.97 17.56
N ALA A 93 18.22 11.11 18.22
CA ALA A 93 18.74 10.08 19.11
C ALA A 93 19.56 9.04 18.36
N PHE A 94 19.17 8.68 17.13
CA PHE A 94 19.95 7.78 16.28
C PHE A 94 21.28 8.43 15.87
N ALA A 95 21.24 9.69 15.41
CA ALA A 95 22.43 10.42 14.95
C ALA A 95 23.43 10.72 16.08
N ALA A 96 22.96 10.81 17.33
CA ALA A 96 23.83 10.97 18.51
C ALA A 96 24.70 9.73 18.80
N GLY A 97 24.39 8.58 18.19
CA GLY A 97 25.10 7.31 18.37
C GLY A 97 24.85 6.65 19.72
N GLY A 98 25.70 5.68 20.07
CA GLY A 98 25.64 4.99 21.36
C GLY A 98 24.52 3.93 21.44
N GLU A 99 23.88 3.81 22.60
CA GLU A 99 22.89 2.74 22.86
C GLU A 99 21.69 2.80 21.91
N ALA A 100 21.14 3.99 21.65
CA ALA A 100 19.98 4.15 20.77
C ALA A 100 20.25 3.67 19.34
N GLU A 101 21.42 4.01 18.78
CA GLU A 101 21.84 3.54 17.45
C GLU A 101 22.07 2.02 17.44
N LEU A 102 22.78 1.49 18.44
CA LEU A 102 23.07 0.06 18.54
C LEU A 102 21.80 -0.78 18.66
N THR A 103 20.85 -0.35 19.50
CA THR A 103 19.54 -1.00 19.65
C THR A 103 18.73 -0.89 18.36
N ALA A 104 18.70 0.28 17.71
CA ALA A 104 18.03 0.46 16.41
C ALA A 104 18.54 -0.52 15.36
N ARG A 105 19.86 -0.61 15.19
CA ARG A 105 20.49 -1.53 14.24
C ARG A 105 20.23 -2.99 14.57
N SER A 106 20.19 -3.35 15.86
CA SER A 106 19.85 -4.73 16.28
C SER A 106 18.43 -5.16 15.85
N PHE A 107 17.52 -4.19 15.70
CA PHE A 107 16.17 -4.36 15.19
C PHE A 107 16.03 -3.97 13.71
N ASN A 108 17.14 -3.88 12.98
CA ASN A 108 17.24 -3.57 11.55
C ASN A 108 16.66 -2.19 11.15
N VAL A 109 16.77 -1.21 12.04
CA VAL A 109 16.43 0.20 11.79
C VAL A 109 17.73 1.01 11.70
N GLY A 110 17.91 1.75 10.62
CA GLY A 110 19.13 2.53 10.36
C GLY A 110 20.30 1.74 9.76
N GLU A 111 20.10 0.45 9.45
CA GLU A 111 21.13 -0.39 8.86
C GLU A 111 21.26 -0.16 7.34
N PRO A 112 22.46 0.11 6.81
CA PRO A 112 22.69 0.19 5.37
C PRO A 112 22.45 -1.16 4.68
N SER A 113 21.65 -1.17 3.62
CA SER A 113 21.40 -2.35 2.78
C SER A 113 22.61 -2.72 1.91
N LYS A 114 23.51 -1.76 1.70
CA LYS A 114 24.85 -1.98 1.14
C LYS A 114 25.92 -1.51 2.13
N PRO A 115 26.79 -2.39 2.63
CA PRO A 115 27.84 -2.03 3.57
C PRO A 115 28.77 -0.90 3.07
N GLU A 116 28.95 -0.81 1.76
CA GLU A 116 29.80 0.17 1.09
C GLU A 116 29.16 1.56 0.89
N ASP A 117 27.84 1.69 1.04
CA ASP A 117 27.13 2.98 0.85
C ASP A 117 26.20 3.25 2.03
N PRO A 118 26.60 4.10 3.00
CA PRO A 118 25.81 4.38 4.20
C PRO A 118 24.50 5.12 3.91
N ARG A 119 24.27 5.57 2.67
CA ARG A 119 22.99 6.20 2.26
C ARG A 119 21.92 5.18 1.90
N THR A 120 22.27 3.91 1.79
CA THR A 120 21.36 2.84 1.37
C THR A 120 20.54 2.28 2.54
N ILE A 121 19.98 3.13 3.39
CA ILE A 121 19.21 2.65 4.55
C ILE A 121 17.79 2.32 4.10
N ASP A 122 17.42 1.04 4.12
CA ASP A 122 16.06 0.61 3.77
C ASP A 122 15.05 1.03 4.85
N ASN A 123 15.40 0.91 6.14
CA ASN A 123 14.48 1.24 7.24
C ASN A 123 15.03 2.43 8.05
N PRO A 124 14.95 3.68 7.54
CA PRO A 124 15.54 4.83 8.20
C PRO A 124 14.84 5.20 9.52
N PRO A 125 15.57 5.77 10.50
CA PRO A 125 14.93 6.43 11.64
C PRO A 125 14.22 7.70 11.14
N ILE A 126 12.92 7.62 10.90
CA ILE A 126 12.12 8.75 10.39
C ILE A 126 11.53 9.60 11.52
N ALA A 127 11.34 10.89 11.26
CA ALA A 127 10.62 11.76 12.18
C ALA A 127 9.16 11.30 12.32
N GLY A 128 8.67 11.16 13.54
CA GLY A 128 7.30 10.69 13.80
C GLY A 128 7.07 9.20 13.51
N LEU A 129 8.12 8.36 13.51
CA LEU A 129 8.05 6.92 13.22
C LEU A 129 6.91 6.20 13.94
N TRP A 130 6.79 6.39 15.26
CA TRP A 130 5.73 5.76 16.05
C TRP A 130 4.33 6.18 15.60
N ASP A 131 4.11 7.46 15.37
CA ASP A 131 2.82 8.01 14.95
C ASP A 131 2.44 7.49 13.56
N TYR A 132 3.40 7.45 12.63
CA TYR A 132 3.23 6.82 11.32
C TYR A 132 2.77 5.36 11.44
N CYS A 133 3.49 4.56 12.24
CA CYS A 133 3.16 3.16 12.49
C CYS A 133 1.77 2.98 13.08
N CYS A 134 1.43 3.79 14.08
CA CYS A 134 0.14 3.72 14.75
C CYS A 134 -1.03 4.10 13.83
N ARG A 135 -0.84 5.07 12.93
CA ARG A 135 -1.90 5.50 12.00
C ARG A 135 -2.27 4.41 11.01
N TYR A 136 -1.32 3.86 10.27
CA TYR A 136 -1.66 2.84 9.28
C TYR A 136 -2.13 1.54 9.93
N ALA A 137 -1.51 1.13 11.05
CA ALA A 137 -1.93 -0.06 11.79
C ALA A 137 -3.33 0.11 12.39
N GLY A 138 -3.62 1.29 12.94
CA GLY A 138 -4.95 1.62 13.46
C GLY A 138 -6.03 1.52 12.40
N GLY A 139 -5.74 1.98 11.18
CA GLY A 139 -6.62 1.85 10.02
C GLY A 139 -6.95 0.39 9.70
N SER A 140 -5.94 -0.48 9.60
CA SER A 140 -6.13 -1.90 9.26
C SER A 140 -6.87 -2.67 10.36
N ILE A 141 -6.55 -2.40 11.63
CA ILE A 141 -7.26 -2.99 12.79
C ILE A 141 -8.73 -2.56 12.81
N ALA A 142 -9.01 -1.28 12.62
CA ALA A 142 -10.38 -0.78 12.62
C ALA A 142 -11.17 -1.33 11.43
N ALA A 143 -10.54 -1.44 10.25
CA ALA A 143 -11.12 -2.06 9.06
C ALA A 143 -11.48 -3.54 9.31
N ALA A 144 -10.58 -4.31 9.90
CA ALA A 144 -10.84 -5.69 10.30
C ALA A 144 -12.00 -5.81 11.29
N ARG A 145 -12.02 -4.97 12.34
CA ARG A 145 -13.12 -4.94 13.34
C ARG A 145 -14.46 -4.59 12.69
N ALA A 146 -14.47 -3.68 11.71
CA ALA A 146 -15.68 -3.29 10.98
C ALA A 146 -16.26 -4.43 10.13
N LEU A 147 -15.39 -5.25 9.52
CA LEU A 147 -15.79 -6.48 8.81
C LEU A 147 -16.27 -7.57 9.78
N ALA A 148 -15.53 -7.82 10.87
CA ALA A 148 -15.89 -8.80 11.90
C ALA A 148 -17.25 -8.49 12.56
N ALA A 149 -17.60 -7.21 12.71
CA ALA A 149 -18.89 -6.78 13.22
C ALA A 149 -20.06 -6.96 12.22
N GLY A 150 -19.80 -7.34 10.97
CA GLY A 150 -20.82 -7.51 9.92
C GLY A 150 -21.44 -6.20 9.40
N GLY A 151 -20.89 -5.05 9.78
CA GLY A 151 -21.38 -3.72 9.38
C GLY A 151 -21.09 -3.37 7.93
N TYR A 152 -20.02 -3.96 7.37
CA TYR A 152 -19.52 -3.73 6.02
C TYR A 152 -19.15 -5.03 5.34
N ASP A 153 -19.19 -5.02 4.01
CA ASP A 153 -18.82 -6.17 3.19
C ASP A 153 -17.38 -6.02 2.66
N ILE A 154 -16.94 -4.77 2.45
CA ILE A 154 -15.57 -4.44 2.04
C ILE A 154 -15.04 -3.29 2.92
N ALA A 155 -13.80 -3.39 3.35
CA ALA A 155 -13.09 -2.34 4.05
C ALA A 155 -11.77 -2.03 3.32
N ILE A 156 -11.39 -0.75 3.26
CA ILE A 156 -10.23 -0.28 2.50
C ILE A 156 -9.33 0.56 3.41
N ASN A 157 -8.02 0.24 3.43
CA ASN A 157 -6.98 1.06 4.04
C ASN A 157 -5.71 1.08 3.17
N TRP A 158 -5.60 2.07 2.27
CA TRP A 158 -4.44 2.20 1.38
C TRP A 158 -3.14 2.61 2.09
N SER A 159 -3.21 3.07 3.34
CA SER A 159 -2.00 3.38 4.11
C SER A 159 -1.29 2.15 4.68
N GLY A 160 -2.02 1.03 4.82
CA GLY A 160 -1.50 -0.23 5.34
C GLY A 160 -0.91 -1.13 4.25
N GLY A 161 -0.72 -2.41 4.58
CA GLY A 161 -0.15 -3.40 3.67
C GLY A 161 1.36 -3.61 3.84
N MET A 162 1.90 -3.31 5.02
CA MET A 162 3.34 -3.33 5.31
C MET A 162 3.83 -4.75 5.63
N HIS A 163 3.89 -5.59 4.58
CA HIS A 163 3.97 -7.05 4.70
C HIS A 163 5.33 -7.65 5.11
N HIS A 164 6.42 -6.88 5.05
CA HIS A 164 7.77 -7.37 5.37
C HIS A 164 8.13 -7.27 6.86
N ALA A 165 7.40 -6.45 7.62
CA ALA A 165 7.69 -6.24 9.03
C ALA A 165 7.61 -7.58 9.79
N CYS A 166 8.67 -7.90 10.51
CA CYS A 166 8.78 -9.12 11.30
C CYS A 166 8.31 -8.85 12.75
N ARG A 167 8.21 -9.92 13.55
CA ARG A 167 7.82 -9.81 14.96
C ARG A 167 8.72 -8.83 15.74
N ASP A 168 10.02 -8.90 15.49
CA ASP A 168 11.06 -8.26 16.28
C ASP A 168 12.01 -7.39 15.46
N LYS A 169 11.70 -7.07 14.19
CA LYS A 169 12.56 -6.21 13.37
C LYS A 169 11.83 -5.57 12.20
N ALA A 170 12.34 -4.41 11.78
CA ALA A 170 11.94 -3.79 10.53
C ALA A 170 12.53 -4.56 9.33
N SER A 171 11.87 -4.48 8.19
CA SER A 171 12.36 -5.09 6.94
C SER A 171 11.63 -4.46 5.76
N GLY A 172 12.34 -4.22 4.64
CA GLY A 172 11.72 -3.78 3.39
C GLY A 172 10.77 -2.58 3.54
N PHE A 173 11.22 -1.52 4.22
CA PHE A 173 10.48 -0.28 4.48
C PHE A 173 9.33 -0.40 5.51
N CYS A 174 9.11 -1.61 6.03
CA CYS A 174 8.01 -1.96 6.92
C CYS A 174 8.52 -2.06 8.37
N TYR A 175 7.88 -1.32 9.28
CA TYR A 175 8.20 -1.33 10.71
C TYR A 175 7.17 -2.14 11.53
N VAL A 176 5.88 -1.91 11.32
CA VAL A 176 4.79 -2.66 11.95
C VAL A 176 4.03 -3.44 10.88
N ASN A 177 3.72 -4.70 11.17
CA ASN A 177 2.95 -5.56 10.29
C ASN A 177 1.46 -5.40 10.59
N ASP A 178 0.85 -4.38 9.99
CA ASP A 178 -0.57 -4.09 10.17
C ASP A 178 -1.49 -5.19 9.63
N ILE A 179 -1.01 -5.96 8.65
CA ILE A 179 -1.73 -7.11 8.08
C ILE A 179 -1.88 -8.20 9.13
N VAL A 180 -0.80 -8.57 9.83
CA VAL A 180 -0.85 -9.59 10.89
C VAL A 180 -1.79 -9.15 12.01
N LEU A 181 -1.75 -7.88 12.40
CA LEU A 181 -2.66 -7.32 13.39
C LEU A 181 -4.13 -7.39 12.93
N ALA A 182 -4.41 -7.04 11.67
CA ALA A 182 -5.75 -7.13 11.08
C ALA A 182 -6.26 -8.57 10.98
N ILE A 183 -5.43 -9.52 10.55
CA ILE A 183 -5.79 -10.94 10.49
C ILE A 183 -6.13 -11.48 11.88
N ARG A 184 -5.38 -11.08 12.92
CA ARG A 184 -5.69 -11.50 14.30
C ARG A 184 -7.05 -11.01 14.78
N GLU A 185 -7.43 -9.78 14.43
CA GLU A 185 -8.78 -9.26 14.70
C GLU A 185 -9.86 -10.06 13.95
N LEU A 186 -9.62 -10.41 12.69
CA LEU A 186 -10.54 -11.24 11.90
C LEU A 186 -10.68 -12.66 12.48
N LEU A 187 -9.59 -13.25 12.97
CA LEU A 187 -9.60 -14.59 13.59
C LEU A 187 -10.41 -14.66 14.89
N ALA A 188 -10.79 -13.52 15.49
CA ALA A 188 -11.73 -13.51 16.60
C ALA A 188 -13.18 -13.82 16.17
N ALA A 189 -13.53 -13.55 14.90
CA ALA A 189 -14.87 -13.74 14.35
C ALA A 189 -14.95 -14.85 13.28
N PHE A 190 -13.84 -15.14 12.59
CA PHE A 190 -13.78 -16.05 11.45
C PHE A 190 -12.84 -17.22 11.72
N ALA A 191 -13.29 -18.43 11.42
CA ALA A 191 -12.48 -19.64 11.63
C ALA A 191 -11.30 -19.70 10.64
N ARG A 192 -11.50 -19.22 9.41
CA ARG A 192 -10.53 -19.31 8.30
C ARG A 192 -10.40 -17.98 7.57
N VAL A 193 -9.17 -17.46 7.50
CA VAL A 193 -8.84 -16.21 6.80
C VAL A 193 -7.84 -16.52 5.69
N VAL A 194 -8.08 -16.02 4.48
CA VAL A 194 -7.09 -16.04 3.40
C VAL A 194 -6.42 -14.67 3.31
N TYR A 195 -5.10 -14.67 3.23
CA TYR A 195 -4.30 -13.53 2.86
C TYR A 195 -3.85 -13.68 1.40
N VAL A 196 -4.18 -12.72 0.54
CA VAL A 196 -3.77 -12.66 -0.86
C VAL A 196 -2.83 -11.49 -1.04
N ASP A 197 -1.69 -11.73 -1.66
CA ASP A 197 -0.62 -10.75 -1.85
C ASP A 197 -0.25 -10.66 -3.33
N ILE A 198 -0.48 -9.48 -3.91
CA ILE A 198 -0.15 -9.17 -5.31
C ILE A 198 0.95 -8.09 -5.43
N ASP A 199 1.64 -7.78 -4.33
CA ASP A 199 2.90 -7.03 -4.34
C ASP A 199 3.94 -7.75 -5.19
N VAL A 200 4.89 -7.01 -5.76
CA VAL A 200 5.98 -7.66 -6.52
C VAL A 200 6.92 -8.45 -5.60
N HIS A 201 7.00 -8.12 -4.32
CA HIS A 201 7.82 -8.81 -3.34
C HIS A 201 7.03 -9.92 -2.63
N HIS A 202 7.73 -10.96 -2.19
CA HIS A 202 7.10 -12.01 -1.39
C HIS A 202 6.66 -11.46 -0.02
N GLY A 203 5.41 -11.71 0.38
CA GLY A 203 4.84 -11.33 1.68
C GLY A 203 5.38 -12.13 2.85
N ASP A 204 6.70 -12.14 3.02
CA ASP A 204 7.45 -13.00 3.93
C ASP A 204 7.12 -12.79 5.41
N GLY A 205 6.87 -11.55 5.85
CA GLY A 205 6.51 -11.25 7.23
C GLY A 205 5.16 -11.85 7.62
N VAL A 206 4.16 -11.75 6.73
CA VAL A 206 2.82 -12.34 6.95
C VAL A 206 2.89 -13.86 6.86
N GLU A 207 3.60 -14.42 5.88
CA GLU A 207 3.82 -15.87 5.78
C GLU A 207 4.49 -16.41 7.03
N THR A 208 5.58 -15.80 7.50
CA THR A 208 6.27 -16.23 8.72
C THR A 208 5.37 -16.16 9.95
N ALA A 209 4.53 -15.14 10.08
CA ALA A 209 3.63 -14.99 11.22
C ALA A 209 2.56 -16.10 11.32
N PHE A 210 2.25 -16.77 10.21
CA PHE A 210 1.21 -17.80 10.13
C PHE A 210 1.69 -19.11 9.50
N VAL A 211 3.00 -19.34 9.42
CA VAL A 211 3.62 -20.46 8.69
C VAL A 211 3.18 -21.84 9.21
N ASP A 212 2.78 -21.91 10.48
CA ASP A 212 2.31 -23.11 11.17
C ASP A 212 0.79 -23.15 11.42
N SER A 213 0.05 -22.15 10.93
CA SER A 213 -1.38 -21.99 11.22
C SER A 213 -2.28 -22.85 10.33
N GLY A 214 -3.15 -23.64 10.95
CA GLY A 214 -4.26 -24.31 10.25
C GLY A 214 -5.40 -23.37 9.82
N ARG A 215 -5.45 -22.15 10.38
CA ARG A 215 -6.57 -21.18 10.27
C ARG A 215 -6.31 -20.03 9.29
N VAL A 216 -5.07 -19.83 8.88
CA VAL A 216 -4.70 -18.79 7.92
C VAL A 216 -4.02 -19.45 6.73
N MET A 217 -4.41 -19.04 5.53
CA MET A 217 -3.71 -19.41 4.30
C MET A 217 -3.13 -18.16 3.66
N THR A 218 -1.84 -18.16 3.39
CA THR A 218 -1.16 -17.08 2.66
C THR A 218 -0.98 -17.47 1.20
N VAL A 219 -1.29 -16.56 0.30
CA VAL A 219 -1.17 -16.74 -1.16
C VAL A 219 -0.43 -15.55 -1.73
N SER A 220 0.80 -15.76 -2.20
CA SER A 220 1.66 -14.67 -2.70
C SER A 220 2.12 -14.92 -4.13
N PHE A 221 1.93 -13.91 -4.98
CA PHE A 221 2.36 -13.87 -6.39
C PHE A 221 3.45 -12.83 -6.55
N HIS A 222 4.71 -13.26 -6.63
CA HIS A 222 5.84 -12.35 -6.47
C HIS A 222 6.97 -12.63 -7.45
N GLN A 223 7.77 -11.62 -7.75
CA GLN A 223 8.97 -11.76 -8.55
C GLN A 223 10.08 -12.48 -7.77
N ARG A 224 10.61 -13.56 -8.35
CA ARG A 224 11.74 -14.32 -7.82
C ARG A 224 12.76 -14.56 -8.93
N THR A 225 13.34 -13.48 -9.44
CA THR A 225 14.37 -13.56 -10.49
C THR A 225 15.72 -13.90 -9.88
N ASN A 226 16.32 -15.00 -10.31
CA ASN A 226 17.65 -15.51 -9.88
C ASN A 226 17.84 -15.70 -8.36
N ASN A 227 16.77 -15.84 -7.59
CA ASN A 227 16.80 -15.89 -6.10
C ASN A 227 17.38 -14.63 -5.42
N ASP A 228 17.73 -13.59 -6.18
CA ASP A 228 18.37 -12.38 -5.69
C ASP A 228 17.40 -11.22 -5.43
N PHE A 229 16.17 -11.32 -5.97
CA PHE A 229 15.12 -10.34 -5.71
C PHE A 229 14.67 -10.40 -4.24
N PHE A 230 14.44 -9.23 -3.63
CA PHE A 230 14.04 -9.15 -2.23
C PHE A 230 12.62 -9.72 -2.02
N PRO A 231 12.33 -10.40 -0.89
CA PRO A 231 13.24 -10.85 0.17
C PRO A 231 14.03 -12.10 -0.25
N LYS A 232 15.36 -11.99 -0.22
CA LYS A 232 16.28 -13.00 -0.77
C LYS A 232 16.01 -14.40 -0.20
N GLY A 233 15.92 -15.40 -1.08
CA GLY A 233 15.77 -16.80 -0.69
C GLY A 233 14.38 -17.25 -0.20
N ARG A 234 13.39 -16.36 -0.09
CA ARG A 234 12.02 -16.67 0.35
C ARG A 234 11.03 -16.85 -0.82
N GLY A 235 9.85 -17.41 -0.55
CA GLY A 235 8.78 -17.54 -1.54
C GLY A 235 9.03 -18.62 -2.59
N ASN A 236 9.74 -19.69 -2.24
CA ASN A 236 9.94 -20.80 -3.16
C ASN A 236 8.65 -21.59 -3.34
N LEU A 237 8.51 -22.24 -4.50
CA LEU A 237 7.40 -23.15 -4.78
C LEU A 237 7.33 -24.35 -3.79
N ALA A 238 8.44 -24.66 -3.13
CA ALA A 238 8.54 -25.70 -2.10
C ALA A 238 8.23 -25.19 -0.68
N ASP A 239 8.17 -23.88 -0.48
CA ASP A 239 7.85 -23.26 0.80
C ASP A 239 6.32 -23.35 0.98
N VAL A 240 5.86 -24.44 1.61
CA VAL A 240 4.44 -24.78 1.72
C VAL A 240 3.89 -24.69 3.15
N GLY A 241 4.64 -24.10 4.08
CA GLY A 241 4.29 -24.05 5.50
C GLY A 241 4.81 -25.26 6.29
N VAL A 242 4.59 -25.24 7.60
CA VAL A 242 5.05 -26.26 8.55
C VAL A 242 3.92 -26.67 9.49
N GLY A 243 4.02 -27.80 10.19
CA GLY A 243 3.00 -28.22 11.16
C GLY A 243 1.59 -28.28 10.56
N GLU A 244 0.63 -27.58 11.18
CA GLU A 244 -0.75 -27.49 10.68
C GLU A 244 -0.88 -26.56 9.45
N GLY A 245 0.11 -25.69 9.23
CA GLY A 245 0.21 -24.77 8.10
C GLY A 245 0.70 -25.42 6.80
N VAL A 246 1.05 -26.71 6.80
CA VAL A 246 1.46 -27.41 5.57
C VAL A 246 0.35 -27.35 4.50
N TYR A 247 0.74 -26.95 3.30
CA TYR A 247 -0.09 -26.61 2.14
C TYR A 247 -0.99 -25.37 2.30
N ARG A 248 -0.81 -24.58 3.35
CA ARG A 248 -1.48 -23.28 3.57
C ARG A 248 -0.58 -22.07 3.35
N ALA A 249 0.71 -22.26 3.08
CA ALA A 249 1.53 -21.23 2.42
C ALA A 249 1.61 -21.54 0.92
N VAL A 250 1.05 -20.66 0.09
CA VAL A 250 0.97 -20.82 -1.35
C VAL A 250 1.83 -19.76 -2.02
N ASN A 251 2.93 -20.20 -2.62
CA ASN A 251 3.91 -19.32 -3.26
C ASN A 251 3.90 -19.51 -4.79
N VAL A 252 3.76 -18.40 -5.52
CA VAL A 252 3.71 -18.36 -6.98
C VAL A 252 4.87 -17.50 -7.50
N PRO A 253 6.08 -18.08 -7.64
CA PRO A 253 7.25 -17.34 -8.07
C PRO A 253 7.22 -17.01 -9.57
N LEU A 254 7.42 -15.73 -9.87
CA LEU A 254 7.38 -15.13 -11.21
C LEU A 254 8.77 -14.62 -11.62
N TYR A 255 9.00 -14.49 -12.92
CA TYR A 255 10.14 -13.77 -13.49
C TYR A 255 9.75 -12.37 -13.95
N ALA A 256 10.75 -11.55 -14.27
CA ALA A 256 10.54 -10.22 -14.81
C ALA A 256 9.70 -10.22 -16.10
N GLY A 257 8.97 -9.13 -16.31
CA GLY A 257 8.19 -8.86 -17.50
C GLY A 257 6.84 -9.59 -17.57
N MET A 258 6.37 -10.21 -16.49
CA MET A 258 5.04 -10.82 -16.45
C MET A 258 3.97 -9.79 -16.87
N ASP A 259 3.14 -10.16 -17.84
CA ASP A 259 2.05 -9.35 -18.38
C ASP A 259 0.70 -9.74 -17.77
N ASP A 260 -0.34 -8.96 -18.09
CA ASP A 260 -1.70 -9.12 -17.54
C ASP A 260 -2.28 -10.52 -17.79
N GLU A 261 -2.10 -11.08 -18.99
CA GLU A 261 -2.70 -12.36 -19.38
C GLU A 261 -1.97 -13.54 -18.75
N GLY A 262 -0.63 -13.50 -18.72
CA GLY A 262 0.17 -14.51 -18.02
C GLY A 262 -0.08 -14.50 -16.51
N TYR A 263 -0.18 -13.32 -15.90
CA TYR A 263 -0.48 -13.18 -14.48
C TYR A 263 -1.88 -13.70 -14.16
N TYR A 264 -2.90 -13.27 -14.90
CA TYR A 264 -4.28 -13.69 -14.64
C TYR A 264 -4.50 -15.18 -14.93
N GLY A 265 -3.79 -15.75 -15.91
CA GLY A 265 -3.79 -17.19 -16.20
C GLY A 265 -3.19 -18.06 -15.09
N LEU A 266 -2.46 -17.48 -14.15
CA LEU A 266 -2.06 -18.08 -12.87
C LEU A 266 -3.04 -17.75 -11.76
N PHE A 267 -3.35 -16.46 -11.60
CA PHE A 267 -4.13 -15.92 -10.49
C PHE A 267 -5.50 -16.57 -10.38
N GLN A 268 -6.28 -16.55 -11.46
CA GLN A 268 -7.65 -17.05 -11.47
C GLN A 268 -7.75 -18.52 -11.03
N PRO A 269 -7.10 -19.50 -11.70
CA PRO A 269 -7.27 -20.91 -11.36
C PRO A 269 -6.72 -21.25 -9.96
N ILE A 270 -5.65 -20.59 -9.52
CA ILE A 270 -5.08 -20.81 -8.19
C ILE A 270 -6.06 -20.30 -7.13
N MET A 271 -6.59 -19.09 -7.30
CA MET A 271 -7.53 -18.50 -6.34
C MET A 271 -8.88 -19.24 -6.34
N GLU A 272 -9.39 -19.69 -7.49
CA GLU A 272 -10.54 -20.61 -7.58
C GLU A 272 -10.32 -21.84 -6.68
N LYS A 273 -9.15 -22.48 -6.81
CA LYS A 273 -8.83 -23.68 -6.04
C LYS A 273 -8.66 -23.38 -4.55
N VAL A 274 -8.02 -22.27 -4.19
CA VAL A 274 -7.91 -21.79 -2.80
C VAL A 274 -9.29 -21.66 -2.16
N MET A 275 -10.22 -20.99 -2.85
CA MET A 275 -11.58 -20.79 -2.35
C MET A 275 -12.35 -22.12 -2.24
N GLU A 276 -12.14 -23.05 -3.17
CA GLU A 276 -12.75 -24.40 -3.16
C GLU A 276 -12.30 -25.23 -1.94
N VAL A 277 -10.99 -25.32 -1.70
CA VAL A 277 -10.43 -26.25 -0.70
C VAL A 277 -10.35 -25.66 0.71
N PHE A 278 -10.00 -24.38 0.83
CA PHE A 278 -9.82 -23.73 2.11
C PHE A 278 -11.11 -23.10 2.65
N LYS A 279 -12.03 -22.71 1.75
CA LYS A 279 -13.34 -22.11 2.09
C LYS A 279 -13.20 -20.99 3.13
N PRO A 280 -12.45 -19.91 2.85
CA PRO A 280 -12.27 -18.83 3.80
C PRO A 280 -13.59 -18.12 4.11
N GLU A 281 -13.66 -17.54 5.31
CA GLU A 281 -14.79 -16.74 5.77
C GLU A 281 -14.49 -15.24 5.73
N ALA A 282 -13.22 -14.87 5.54
CA ALA A 282 -12.78 -13.51 5.23
C ALA A 282 -11.50 -13.54 4.39
N ILE A 283 -11.28 -12.49 3.59
CA ILE A 283 -10.09 -12.28 2.79
C ILE A 283 -9.43 -10.96 3.18
N VAL A 284 -8.11 -10.98 3.37
CA VAL A 284 -7.27 -9.78 3.39
C VAL A 284 -6.46 -9.79 2.10
N MET A 285 -6.60 -8.76 1.28
CA MET A 285 -5.88 -8.62 0.02
C MET A 285 -4.97 -7.40 0.10
N GLN A 286 -3.67 -7.64 0.00
CA GLN A 286 -2.65 -6.60 -0.15
C GLN A 286 -2.54 -6.28 -1.65
N CYS A 287 -2.62 -5.00 -1.99
CA CYS A 287 -2.67 -4.49 -3.37
C CYS A 287 -1.42 -3.64 -3.66
N GLY A 288 -0.23 -4.21 -3.47
CA GLY A 288 1.05 -3.57 -3.71
C GLY A 288 1.20 -3.07 -5.15
N GLY A 289 1.36 -1.75 -5.29
CA GLY A 289 1.39 -1.10 -6.61
C GLY A 289 2.73 -1.19 -7.34
N ASP A 290 3.73 -1.89 -6.80
CA ASP A 290 5.04 -2.10 -7.41
C ASP A 290 5.08 -3.28 -8.39
N SER A 291 4.01 -4.08 -8.46
CA SER A 291 3.79 -5.06 -9.54
C SER A 291 3.37 -4.40 -10.86
N LEU A 292 3.08 -3.09 -10.85
CA LEU A 292 2.69 -2.33 -12.03
C LEU A 292 3.86 -2.06 -12.98
N SER A 293 3.53 -1.95 -14.27
CA SER A 293 4.48 -1.56 -15.30
C SER A 293 5.04 -0.15 -15.04
N GLY A 294 6.36 -0.02 -15.15
CA GLY A 294 7.05 1.27 -14.94
C GLY A 294 7.24 1.64 -13.47
N ASP A 295 7.08 0.70 -12.54
CA ASP A 295 7.54 0.87 -11.18
C ASP A 295 9.07 1.04 -11.10
N ARG A 296 9.57 1.69 -10.05
CA ARG A 296 11.01 1.98 -9.88
C ARG A 296 11.82 0.76 -9.39
N LEU A 297 11.21 -0.17 -8.66
CA LEU A 297 11.88 -1.34 -8.08
C LEU A 297 11.40 -2.66 -8.72
N GLY A 298 10.08 -2.80 -8.86
CA GLY A 298 9.44 -3.96 -9.46
C GLY A 298 9.74 -4.06 -10.96
N ARG A 299 9.77 -5.30 -11.47
CA ARG A 299 10.06 -5.55 -12.89
C ARG A 299 8.99 -6.38 -13.57
N LEU A 300 7.77 -6.42 -13.03
CA LEU A 300 6.61 -6.93 -13.74
C LEU A 300 6.09 -5.88 -14.73
N ASN A 301 5.10 -6.26 -15.53
CA ASN A 301 4.55 -5.42 -16.59
C ASN A 301 3.02 -5.37 -16.54
N LEU A 302 2.44 -5.30 -15.33
CA LEU A 302 0.99 -5.27 -15.16
C LEU A 302 0.43 -3.88 -15.46
N SER A 303 -0.73 -3.82 -16.11
CA SER A 303 -1.53 -2.62 -16.21
C SER A 303 -2.40 -2.43 -14.96
N ILE A 304 -2.91 -1.20 -14.75
CA ILE A 304 -3.93 -0.95 -13.72
C ILE A 304 -5.15 -1.85 -13.93
N ALA A 305 -5.54 -2.09 -15.18
CA ALA A 305 -6.69 -2.94 -15.50
C ALA A 305 -6.41 -4.41 -15.15
N GLY A 306 -5.21 -4.93 -15.43
CA GLY A 306 -4.77 -6.27 -15.07
C GLY A 306 -4.66 -6.47 -13.56
N HIS A 307 -4.09 -5.49 -12.86
CA HIS A 307 -3.99 -5.49 -11.40
C HIS A 307 -5.40 -5.51 -10.75
N ALA A 308 -6.27 -4.58 -11.16
CA ALA A 308 -7.64 -4.51 -10.65
C ALA A 308 -8.53 -5.69 -11.09
N ARG A 309 -8.15 -6.45 -12.14
CA ARG A 309 -8.81 -7.72 -12.49
C ARG A 309 -8.69 -8.74 -11.35
N CYS A 310 -7.59 -8.72 -10.60
CA CYS A 310 -7.39 -9.55 -9.42
C CYS A 310 -8.36 -9.15 -8.30
N VAL A 311 -8.46 -7.85 -8.00
CA VAL A 311 -9.41 -7.32 -6.99
C VAL A 311 -10.86 -7.66 -7.37
N ARG A 312 -11.21 -7.47 -8.65
CA ARG A 312 -12.56 -7.79 -9.17
C ARG A 312 -12.89 -9.28 -9.01
N PHE A 313 -11.92 -10.15 -9.26
CA PHE A 313 -12.08 -11.60 -9.09
C PHE A 313 -12.26 -11.98 -7.63
N VAL A 314 -11.41 -11.46 -6.73
CA VAL A 314 -11.52 -11.72 -5.28
C VAL A 314 -12.86 -11.20 -4.73
N ARG A 315 -13.27 -10.00 -5.14
CA ARG A 315 -14.57 -9.40 -4.79
C ARG A 315 -15.75 -10.31 -5.15
N SER A 316 -15.66 -11.07 -6.25
CA SER A 316 -16.76 -11.91 -6.75
C SER A 316 -17.11 -13.10 -5.84
N PHE A 317 -16.23 -13.49 -4.93
CA PHE A 317 -16.49 -14.58 -3.97
C PHE A 317 -17.43 -14.18 -2.83
N ASP A 318 -17.85 -12.92 -2.75
CA ASP A 318 -18.90 -12.44 -1.84
C ASP A 318 -18.58 -12.57 -0.33
N VAL A 319 -17.33 -12.86 0.04
CA VAL A 319 -16.86 -12.90 1.43
C VAL A 319 -16.41 -11.51 1.93
N PRO A 320 -16.41 -11.25 3.25
CA PRO A 320 -15.79 -10.07 3.85
C PRO A 320 -14.36 -9.85 3.30
N LEU A 321 -14.12 -8.66 2.76
CA LEU A 321 -12.87 -8.33 2.06
C LEU A 321 -12.22 -7.08 2.65
N LEU A 322 -10.99 -7.22 3.14
CA LEU A 322 -10.13 -6.11 3.50
C LEU A 322 -9.12 -5.84 2.37
N LEU A 323 -9.16 -4.65 1.77
CA LEU A 323 -8.18 -4.17 0.81
C LEU A 323 -7.16 -3.28 1.50
N LEU A 324 -5.88 -3.61 1.33
CA LEU A 324 -4.75 -2.85 1.86
C LEU A 324 -3.86 -2.35 0.73
N GLY A 325 -3.04 -1.34 1.03
CA GLY A 325 -2.01 -0.85 0.12
C GLY A 325 -0.86 -1.85 -0.01
N GLY A 326 0.37 -1.36 0.16
CA GLY A 326 1.57 -2.15 -0.08
C GLY A 326 2.71 -1.34 -0.66
N GLY A 327 3.63 -1.99 -1.37
CA GLY A 327 4.67 -1.33 -2.16
C GLY A 327 4.12 -0.45 -3.29
N GLY A 328 5.03 0.13 -4.08
CA GLY A 328 4.72 1.01 -5.20
C GLY A 328 5.46 2.34 -5.14
N TYR A 329 6.35 2.55 -6.10
CA TYR A 329 7.40 3.57 -6.05
C TYR A 329 7.36 4.53 -7.24
N THR A 330 6.50 4.28 -8.22
CA THR A 330 6.02 5.29 -9.18
C THR A 330 4.68 5.85 -8.70
N ILE A 331 4.74 6.85 -7.81
CA ILE A 331 3.61 7.28 -6.95
C ILE A 331 2.33 7.67 -7.69
N ASN A 332 2.43 8.24 -8.89
CA ASN A 332 1.28 8.59 -9.73
C ASN A 332 0.56 7.33 -10.26
N HIS A 333 1.31 6.29 -10.64
CA HIS A 333 0.72 5.00 -11.05
C HIS A 333 0.03 4.31 -9.87
N VAL A 334 0.65 4.34 -8.68
CA VAL A 334 0.06 3.77 -7.45
C VAL A 334 -1.25 4.45 -7.11
N ALA A 335 -1.28 5.79 -7.11
CA ALA A 335 -2.48 6.55 -6.81
C ALA A 335 -3.60 6.26 -7.81
N ALA A 336 -3.29 6.16 -9.10
CA ALA A 336 -4.24 5.79 -10.14
C ALA A 336 -4.77 4.35 -9.94
N CYS A 337 -3.89 3.40 -9.62
CA CYS A 337 -4.25 2.01 -9.36
C CYS A 337 -5.23 1.89 -8.18
N TRP A 338 -4.86 2.40 -7.01
CA TRP A 338 -5.70 2.33 -5.81
C TRP A 338 -7.02 3.10 -5.96
N CYS A 339 -7.04 4.19 -6.74
CA CYS A 339 -8.28 4.86 -7.11
C CYS A 339 -9.20 3.96 -7.94
N TYR A 340 -8.66 3.31 -8.99
CA TYR A 340 -9.42 2.40 -9.83
C TYR A 340 -9.92 1.18 -9.06
N GLU A 341 -9.08 0.61 -8.18
CA GLU A 341 -9.46 -0.51 -7.30
C GLU A 341 -10.52 -0.12 -6.27
N THR A 342 -10.51 1.12 -5.79
CA THR A 342 -11.61 1.66 -4.97
C THR A 342 -12.91 1.68 -5.75
N ALA A 343 -12.88 2.08 -7.04
CA ALA A 343 -14.05 2.04 -7.91
C ALA A 343 -14.56 0.61 -8.13
N VAL A 344 -13.64 -0.36 -8.33
CA VAL A 344 -13.97 -1.79 -8.39
C VAL A 344 -14.61 -2.29 -7.09
N ALA A 345 -14.08 -1.93 -5.93
CA ALA A 345 -14.64 -2.30 -4.63
C ALA A 345 -16.09 -1.80 -4.48
N ILE A 346 -16.35 -0.53 -4.84
CA ILE A 346 -17.67 0.09 -4.85
C ILE A 346 -18.60 -0.54 -5.91
N GLY A 347 -18.03 -1.09 -6.99
CA GLY A 347 -18.76 -1.60 -8.15
C GLY A 347 -19.20 -0.49 -9.10
N LYS A 348 -18.34 0.52 -9.30
CA LYS A 348 -18.57 1.69 -10.16
C LYS A 348 -17.50 1.75 -11.23
N GLU A 349 -17.92 1.95 -12.48
CA GLU A 349 -16.99 2.35 -13.54
C GLU A 349 -16.74 3.85 -13.46
N ILE A 350 -15.51 4.25 -13.76
CA ILE A 350 -15.07 5.64 -13.79
C ILE A 350 -14.41 5.95 -15.12
N ASP A 351 -14.44 7.23 -15.51
CA ASP A 351 -13.81 7.69 -16.74
C ASP A 351 -12.28 7.52 -16.68
N ASP A 352 -11.68 7.35 -17.85
CA ASP A 352 -10.22 7.27 -17.96
C ASP A 352 -9.55 8.65 -17.83
N ASP A 353 -10.28 9.74 -18.08
CA ASP A 353 -9.79 11.10 -17.88
C ASP A 353 -9.74 11.45 -16.39
N ILE A 354 -8.54 11.79 -15.89
CA ILE A 354 -8.34 12.24 -14.51
C ILE A 354 -8.98 13.64 -14.33
N PRO A 355 -9.96 13.78 -13.41
CA PRO A 355 -10.55 15.08 -13.11
C PRO A 355 -9.53 15.98 -12.44
N GLN A 356 -9.64 17.29 -12.65
CA GLN A 356 -8.73 18.26 -12.04
C GLN A 356 -8.68 18.15 -10.50
N HIS A 357 -7.47 18.17 -9.92
CA HIS A 357 -7.26 18.16 -8.47
C HIS A 357 -5.89 18.75 -8.07
N CYS A 358 -5.59 18.78 -6.77
CA CYS A 358 -4.39 19.43 -6.20
C CYS A 358 -3.03 18.76 -6.53
N TYR A 359 -3.01 17.68 -7.30
CA TYR A 359 -1.79 16.94 -7.68
C TYR A 359 -1.70 16.76 -9.20
N ASP A 360 -2.46 17.55 -9.97
CA ASP A 360 -2.63 17.40 -11.43
C ASP A 360 -1.29 17.31 -12.18
N SER A 361 -0.30 18.10 -11.76
CA SER A 361 1.05 18.11 -12.36
C SER A 361 1.78 16.77 -12.32
N TYR A 362 1.44 15.88 -11.38
CA TYR A 362 2.03 14.54 -11.29
C TYR A 362 1.55 13.60 -12.40
N TYR A 363 0.43 13.92 -13.05
CA TYR A 363 -0.23 13.06 -14.05
C TYR A 363 0.03 13.52 -15.48
N GLN A 364 0.78 14.62 -15.67
CA GLN A 364 1.16 15.12 -16.99
C GLN A 364 1.93 14.08 -17.81
N SER A 365 2.79 13.28 -17.17
CA SER A 365 3.59 12.23 -17.83
C SER A 365 2.77 11.05 -18.34
N GLN A 366 1.54 10.90 -17.86
CA GLN A 366 0.57 9.88 -18.28
C GLN A 366 -0.63 10.47 -19.02
N ASP A 367 -0.48 11.67 -19.59
CA ASP A 367 -1.51 12.37 -20.38
C ASP A 367 -2.83 12.55 -19.62
N TYR A 368 -2.75 12.72 -18.30
CA TYR A 368 -3.90 12.83 -17.41
C TYR A 368 -4.89 11.65 -17.55
N LYS A 369 -4.39 10.47 -17.95
CA LYS A 369 -5.17 9.23 -18.04
C LYS A 369 -5.00 8.39 -16.79
N LEU A 370 -6.08 7.79 -16.31
CA LEU A 370 -6.04 6.82 -15.21
C LEU A 370 -5.30 5.57 -15.67
N HIS A 371 -5.65 5.03 -16.83
CA HIS A 371 -5.00 3.90 -17.47
C HIS A 371 -3.84 4.38 -18.36
N TYR A 372 -2.67 4.56 -17.75
CA TYR A 372 -1.46 4.94 -18.48
C TYR A 372 -0.99 3.84 -19.45
N THR A 373 -0.21 4.24 -20.46
CA THR A 373 0.27 3.32 -21.50
C THR A 373 1.36 2.39 -20.95
N VAL A 374 1.08 1.08 -20.98
CA VAL A 374 2.03 0.03 -20.63
C VAL A 374 2.96 -0.29 -21.81
N LYS A 375 4.24 -0.61 -21.51
CA LYS A 375 5.22 -0.98 -22.54
C LYS A 375 4.90 -2.39 -23.09
N LYS A 376 4.42 -2.46 -24.33
CA LYS A 376 3.98 -3.72 -24.98
C LYS A 376 5.11 -4.68 -25.38
N ASN A 377 6.33 -4.17 -25.61
CA ASN A 377 7.46 -4.96 -26.11
C ASN A 377 8.53 -5.23 -25.04
N LEU A 378 8.16 -5.20 -23.75
CA LEU A 378 9.06 -5.65 -22.70
C LEU A 378 9.25 -7.17 -22.81
N LYS A 379 10.49 -7.61 -22.63
CA LYS A 379 10.81 -9.04 -22.59
C LYS A 379 10.10 -9.67 -21.38
N ASN A 380 9.25 -10.66 -21.64
CA ASN A 380 8.62 -11.47 -20.60
C ASN A 380 9.45 -12.76 -20.41
N ASP A 381 10.12 -12.89 -19.26
CA ASP A 381 10.95 -14.05 -18.94
C ASP A 381 10.12 -15.26 -18.45
N ASN A 382 8.81 -15.09 -18.29
CA ASN A 382 7.88 -16.15 -17.89
C ASN A 382 7.45 -16.97 -19.10
N THR A 383 8.25 -17.96 -19.46
CA THR A 383 7.88 -18.88 -20.55
C THR A 383 6.57 -19.62 -20.24
N ASN A 384 5.79 -19.97 -21.27
CA ASN A 384 4.57 -20.78 -21.12
C ASN A 384 4.82 -22.08 -20.36
N HIS A 385 6.01 -22.67 -20.51
CA HIS A 385 6.42 -23.85 -19.77
C HIS A 385 6.53 -23.56 -18.27
N HIS A 386 7.23 -22.49 -17.86
CA HIS A 386 7.35 -22.05 -16.47
C HIS A 386 5.99 -21.75 -15.84
N VAL A 387 5.15 -20.97 -16.53
CA VAL A 387 3.79 -20.63 -16.08
C VAL A 387 2.97 -21.89 -15.85
N THR A 388 2.96 -22.81 -16.81
CA THR A 388 2.20 -24.06 -16.71
C THR A 388 2.72 -24.96 -15.58
N GLN A 389 4.04 -25.10 -15.46
CA GLN A 389 4.67 -25.92 -14.43
C GLN A 389 4.39 -25.37 -13.02
N THR A 390 4.52 -24.06 -12.85
CA THR A 390 4.23 -23.35 -11.59
C THR A 390 2.76 -23.57 -11.21
N LYS A 391 1.83 -23.27 -12.11
CA LYS A 391 0.39 -23.49 -11.92
C LYS A 391 0.08 -24.92 -11.48
N ASN A 392 0.55 -25.91 -12.25
CA ASN A 392 0.25 -27.31 -12.00
C ASN A 392 0.86 -27.80 -10.68
N THR A 393 1.97 -27.22 -10.23
CA THR A 393 2.57 -27.57 -8.94
C THR A 393 1.78 -26.97 -7.79
N VAL A 394 1.39 -25.70 -7.90
CA VAL A 394 0.54 -25.04 -6.90
C VAL A 394 -0.80 -25.77 -6.75
N LEU A 395 -1.47 -26.08 -7.85
CA LEU A 395 -2.75 -26.81 -7.81
C LEU A 395 -2.61 -28.20 -7.17
N ARG A 396 -1.54 -28.94 -7.50
CA ARG A 396 -1.25 -30.24 -6.86
C ARG A 396 -0.94 -30.12 -5.36
N ASN A 397 -0.35 -29.01 -4.91
CA ASN A 397 -0.15 -28.77 -3.49
C ASN A 397 -1.48 -28.49 -2.79
N LEU A 398 -2.35 -27.69 -3.41
CA LEU A 398 -3.69 -27.40 -2.89
C LEU A 398 -4.59 -28.66 -2.84
N ASP A 399 -4.45 -29.58 -3.80
CA ASP A 399 -5.17 -30.87 -3.80
C ASP A 399 -4.84 -31.77 -2.59
N LYS A 400 -3.72 -31.52 -1.89
CA LYS A 400 -3.34 -32.27 -0.69
C LYS A 400 -4.05 -31.78 0.56
N LEU A 401 -4.69 -30.62 0.52
CA LEU A 401 -5.58 -30.21 1.59
C LEU A 401 -6.85 -31.07 1.53
N ALA A 402 -7.10 -31.86 2.58
CA ALA A 402 -8.40 -32.49 2.74
C ALA A 402 -9.48 -31.39 2.76
N ALA A 403 -10.60 -31.60 2.06
CA ALA A 403 -11.74 -30.71 2.15
C ALA A 403 -12.11 -30.51 3.63
N ALA A 404 -12.05 -29.26 4.10
CA ALA A 404 -11.87 -28.93 5.51
C ALA A 404 -12.85 -29.68 6.45
N PRO A 405 -12.36 -30.44 7.46
CA PRO A 405 -13.18 -30.83 8.59
C PRO A 405 -13.51 -29.59 9.44
N SER A 406 -14.70 -29.58 10.03
CA SER A 406 -15.18 -28.49 10.90
C SER A 406 -14.22 -28.24 12.07
N VAL A 407 -13.61 -27.05 12.11
CA VAL A 407 -12.77 -26.61 13.24
C VAL A 407 -13.69 -26.05 14.34
N GLY A 408 -13.58 -26.57 15.56
CA GLY A 408 -14.29 -26.03 16.73
C GLY A 408 -13.74 -24.65 17.10
N LEU A 409 -14.63 -23.68 17.29
CA LEU A 409 -14.28 -22.38 17.86
C LEU A 409 -14.05 -22.56 19.37
N ASP A 410 -12.80 -22.54 19.81
CA ASP A 410 -12.51 -22.23 21.22
C ASP A 410 -12.64 -20.71 21.40
N VAL A 411 -13.72 -20.33 22.09
CA VAL A 411 -14.01 -18.93 22.44
C VAL A 411 -13.12 -18.52 23.61
N PRO A 412 -12.20 -17.56 23.46
CA PRO A 412 -11.52 -17.00 24.62
C PRO A 412 -12.54 -16.20 25.45
N ALA A 413 -12.45 -16.32 26.77
CA ALA A 413 -13.37 -15.68 27.69
C ALA A 413 -13.43 -14.15 27.52
N GLY A 414 -14.54 -13.67 26.97
CA GLY A 414 -15.28 -12.48 27.40
C GLY A 414 -14.51 -11.19 27.67
N GLY A 415 -14.27 -10.41 26.61
CA GLY A 415 -14.28 -8.95 26.69
C GLY A 415 -15.36 -8.43 25.74
N SER A 416 -16.46 -7.90 26.26
CA SER A 416 -17.47 -7.23 25.44
C SER A 416 -16.82 -6.01 24.78
N ILE A 417 -16.52 -6.10 23.49
CA ILE A 417 -16.19 -4.92 22.69
C ILE A 417 -17.50 -4.14 22.57
N ASP A 418 -17.62 -3.03 23.31
CA ASP A 418 -18.73 -2.10 23.12
C ASP A 418 -18.57 -1.44 21.74
N ALA A 419 -19.17 -2.07 20.73
CA ALA A 419 -19.18 -1.56 19.37
C ALA A 419 -19.76 -0.13 19.29
N LYS A 420 -20.58 0.32 20.26
CA LYS A 420 -21.09 1.71 20.29
C LYS A 420 -20.06 2.72 20.81
N ALA A 421 -19.05 2.28 21.57
CA ALA A 421 -17.97 3.13 22.06
C ALA A 421 -16.89 3.42 20.99
N LEU A 422 -16.81 2.60 19.92
CA LEU A 422 -15.86 2.80 18.81
C LEU A 422 -16.31 3.84 17.77
N PHE A 423 -17.58 4.26 17.78
CA PHE A 423 -18.09 5.23 16.81
C PHE A 423 -18.25 6.60 17.47
N CYS A 424 -17.43 7.57 17.05
CA CYS A 424 -17.80 8.98 17.22
C CYS A 424 -19.20 9.19 16.61
N ARG A 425 -20.18 9.54 17.46
CA ARG A 425 -21.56 9.81 17.03
C ARG A 425 -21.58 11.04 16.12
N ARG A 426 -21.90 10.80 14.84
CA ARG A 426 -21.96 11.73 13.70
C ARG A 426 -20.64 12.49 13.45
N PRO A 427 -20.07 12.42 12.22
CA PRO A 427 -18.95 13.28 11.88
C PRO A 427 -19.41 14.76 12.02
N PRO A 428 -18.62 15.63 12.68
CA PRO A 428 -18.86 17.07 12.59
C PRO A 428 -18.83 17.49 11.11
N ARG A 429 -19.62 18.52 10.76
CA ARG A 429 -19.55 19.13 9.42
C ARG A 429 -18.11 19.63 9.19
N GLU A 430 -17.64 19.58 7.93
CA GLU A 430 -16.28 19.90 7.47
C GLU A 430 -15.73 21.26 7.96
N ASP A 431 -16.61 22.14 8.45
CA ASP A 431 -16.37 23.51 8.87
C ASP A 431 -16.34 23.71 10.40
N ALA A 432 -16.69 22.70 11.22
CA ALA A 432 -16.83 22.87 12.67
C ALA A 432 -15.64 22.36 13.52
N ASP A 433 -14.75 21.54 12.96
CA ASP A 433 -13.68 20.86 13.71
C ASP A 433 -12.48 21.81 14.02
N PRO A 434 -12.12 22.04 15.31
CA PRO A 434 -10.95 22.81 15.70
C PRO A 434 -9.61 22.27 15.17
N MET A 435 -9.48 20.94 15.02
CA MET A 435 -8.28 20.32 14.44
C MET A 435 -8.22 20.52 12.94
N GLU A 436 -9.36 20.54 12.24
CA GLU A 436 -9.40 20.85 10.81
C GLU A 436 -9.12 22.34 10.52
N ARG A 437 -9.50 23.24 11.44
CA ARG A 437 -9.06 24.65 11.44
C ARG A 437 -7.55 24.80 11.68
N LEU A 438 -6.98 24.02 12.60
CA LEU A 438 -5.54 24.00 12.84
C LEU A 438 -4.79 23.39 11.65
N HIS A 439 -5.28 22.28 11.08
CA HIS A 439 -4.72 21.61 9.92
C HIS A 439 -4.82 22.44 8.63
N ARG A 440 -5.89 23.22 8.45
CA ARG A 440 -5.99 24.18 7.33
C ARG A 440 -4.98 25.31 7.48
N ARG A 441 -4.82 25.84 8.69
CA ARG A 441 -3.77 26.82 9.00
C ARG A 441 -2.37 26.25 8.79
N CYS A 442 -2.11 25.00 9.15
CA CYS A 442 -0.85 24.33 8.88
C CYS A 442 -0.64 24.10 7.38
N GLY A 443 -1.64 23.67 6.62
CA GLY A 443 -1.55 23.49 5.17
C GLY A 443 -1.32 24.81 4.40
N GLU A 444 -1.96 25.90 4.81
CA GLU A 444 -1.71 27.25 4.27
C GLU A 444 -0.29 27.76 4.61
N LEU A 445 0.28 27.32 5.74
CA LEU A 445 1.65 27.63 6.15
C LEU A 445 2.69 26.75 5.43
N ASP A 446 2.36 25.49 5.14
CA ASP A 446 3.24 24.53 4.47
C ASP A 446 3.33 24.82 2.96
N GLU A 447 2.21 25.20 2.31
CA GLU A 447 2.24 25.68 0.92
C GLU A 447 3.06 26.97 0.79
N ARG A 448 2.86 27.95 1.70
CA ARG A 448 3.66 29.18 1.69
C ARG A 448 5.11 28.92 2.06
N GLY A 449 5.38 28.04 3.01
CA GLY A 449 6.73 27.65 3.43
C GLY A 449 7.50 26.98 2.31
N PHE A 450 6.91 25.96 1.69
CA PHE A 450 7.50 25.18 0.60
C PHE A 450 7.82 26.02 -0.64
N PHE A 451 6.89 26.87 -1.11
CA PHE A 451 7.15 27.75 -2.26
C PHE A 451 8.15 28.88 -1.93
N THR A 452 8.15 29.38 -0.69
CA THR A 452 9.13 30.40 -0.27
C THR A 452 10.53 29.80 -0.12
N GLU A 453 10.63 28.55 0.32
CA GLU A 453 11.90 27.83 0.51
C GLU A 453 12.48 27.31 -0.80
N LEU A 454 11.65 26.84 -1.74
CA LEU A 454 12.03 26.61 -3.13
C LEU A 454 12.46 27.90 -3.83
N GLY A 455 11.74 29.00 -3.62
CA GLY A 455 12.10 30.31 -4.16
C GLY A 455 13.43 30.84 -3.62
N LYS A 456 13.70 30.64 -2.31
CA LYS A 456 14.99 30.98 -1.69
C LYS A 456 16.12 30.08 -2.19
N ARG A 457 15.91 28.77 -2.30
CA ARG A 457 16.90 27.83 -2.86
C ARG A 457 17.21 28.12 -4.32
N GLN A 458 16.21 28.50 -5.14
CA GLN A 458 16.45 28.93 -6.52
C GLN A 458 17.21 30.26 -6.60
N LEU A 459 16.92 31.23 -5.72
CA LEU A 459 17.68 32.47 -5.64
C LEU A 459 19.13 32.25 -5.16
N GLU A 460 19.35 31.34 -4.22
CA GLU A 460 20.69 30.99 -3.74
C GLU A 460 21.51 30.23 -4.78
N LEU A 461 20.87 29.40 -5.62
CA LEU A 461 21.50 28.73 -6.75
C LEU A 461 21.82 29.71 -7.90
N ALA A 462 20.91 30.65 -8.19
CA ALA A 462 21.15 31.71 -9.17
C ALA A 462 22.26 32.68 -8.73
N ASN A 463 22.26 33.09 -7.45
CA ASN A 463 23.31 33.95 -6.90
C ASN A 463 24.68 33.24 -6.79
N LYS A 464 24.71 31.91 -6.70
CA LYS A 464 25.95 31.13 -6.78
C LYS A 464 26.49 31.02 -8.20
N GLN A 465 25.61 30.92 -9.21
CA GLN A 465 26.02 30.97 -10.62
C GLN A 465 26.53 32.37 -11.02
N ASP A 466 25.91 33.44 -10.53
CA ASP A 466 26.35 34.83 -10.79
C ASP A 466 27.66 35.21 -10.06
N GLN A 467 28.08 34.46 -9.04
CA GLN A 467 29.36 34.66 -8.36
C GLN A 467 30.54 33.89 -8.98
N GLU A 468 30.26 32.88 -9.82
CA GLU A 468 31.30 32.12 -10.53
C GLU A 468 31.65 32.72 -11.91
N ASP A 469 30.74 33.49 -12.54
CA ASP A 469 31.02 34.26 -13.76
C ASP A 469 31.22 35.75 -13.46
N GLY A 470 32.40 36.08 -12.93
CA GLY A 470 32.81 37.47 -12.69
C GLY A 470 33.09 38.25 -13.98
N GLY A 471 32.17 39.15 -14.35
CA GLY A 471 32.38 40.15 -15.40
C GLY A 471 31.64 41.46 -15.11
N GLN A 472 32.38 42.51 -14.77
CA GLN A 472 31.90 43.87 -14.47
C GLN A 472 30.93 44.43 -15.53
N GLN A 473 29.75 44.92 -15.12
CA GLN A 473 29.18 46.13 -15.69
C GLN A 473 28.10 46.80 -14.82
N THR A 474 28.08 48.13 -14.96
CA THR A 474 27.49 49.16 -14.11
C THR A 474 25.96 49.22 -14.12
N TYR A 475 25.37 49.51 -12.95
CA TYR A 475 23.96 49.84 -12.76
C TYR A 475 23.56 51.12 -13.53
N HIS A 476 22.51 51.02 -14.35
CA HIS A 476 21.69 52.17 -14.76
C HIS A 476 20.20 51.86 -14.51
N ASP A 477 19.62 52.72 -13.68
CA ASP A 477 18.20 52.88 -13.35
C ASP A 477 17.39 53.34 -14.57
N TRP A 478 16.28 52.67 -14.90
CA TRP A 478 15.14 53.26 -15.62
C TRP A 478 13.82 52.52 -15.32
N SER A 479 12.88 53.29 -14.81
CA SER A 479 11.45 53.04 -14.69
C SER A 479 10.70 53.05 -16.04
N GLU A 480 9.60 52.29 -16.09
CA GLU A 480 8.39 52.41 -16.94
C GLU A 480 8.23 51.57 -18.25
N PRO A 481 6.97 51.26 -18.66
CA PRO A 481 6.62 49.96 -19.24
C PRO A 481 6.18 49.98 -20.72
N VAL A 482 5.89 48.77 -21.25
CA VAL A 482 5.06 48.42 -22.44
C VAL A 482 5.78 48.30 -23.80
N LYS A 483 5.88 47.07 -24.36
CA LYS A 483 5.07 46.57 -25.50
C LYS A 483 5.52 45.19 -26.01
N LYS A 484 4.52 44.36 -26.36
CA LYS A 484 4.60 43.15 -27.19
C LYS A 484 5.46 43.35 -28.44
N HIS A 485 6.28 42.37 -28.82
CA HIS A 485 6.36 41.85 -30.19
C HIS A 485 6.92 40.42 -30.24
N ARG A 486 6.32 39.62 -31.13
CA ARG A 486 6.75 38.30 -31.59
C ARG A 486 8.08 38.42 -32.35
N SER A 487 8.95 37.42 -32.23
CA SER A 487 9.71 36.92 -33.37
C SER A 487 10.11 35.45 -33.15
N GLU A 488 10.00 34.70 -34.24
CA GLU A 488 10.22 33.27 -34.39
C GLU A 488 11.70 32.87 -34.36
N LYS A 489 11.90 31.56 -34.06
CA LYS A 489 12.91 30.63 -34.59
C LYS A 489 14.39 31.02 -34.49
N LEU A 490 15.17 30.17 -33.79
CA LEU A 490 16.24 29.38 -34.42
C LEU A 490 16.81 28.28 -33.51
N TYR A 491 17.02 27.14 -34.16
CA TYR A 491 17.65 25.87 -33.77
C TYR A 491 19.00 25.98 -33.01
N PHE A 492 19.28 25.03 -32.10
CA PHE A 492 20.15 23.84 -32.26
C PHE A 492 20.69 23.33 -30.89
N ASN A 493 20.62 22.01 -30.70
CA ASN A 493 21.46 21.10 -29.89
C ASN A 493 22.09 21.59 -28.56
N TYR A 494 21.71 20.95 -27.45
CA TYR A 494 22.52 19.90 -26.79
C TYR A 494 21.64 19.02 -25.89
#